data_AF-A0A1H6TVZ2-F1
#
_entry.id   AF-A0A1H6TVZ2-F1
#
_cell.length_a   1.000
_cell.length_b   1.000
_cell.length_c   1.000
_cell.angle_alpha   90.00
_cell.angle_beta   90.00
_cell.angle_gamma   90.00
#
_symmetry.space_group_name_H-M   'P 1'
#
loop_
_entity.id
_entity.type
_entity.pdbx_description
1 polymer ?
#
loop_
_entity_poly.entity_id
_entity_poly.type
_entity_poly.pdbx_seq_one_letter_code
_entity_poly.pdbx_strand_id
1 'polypeptide(L)' 'MTVETLVSRMNGQPSTKQTPTRRKTVLFCRGCEYQGPPDGPWIIHRKPDSDVYLCPNCNTTVTVRDRFDNWE' A
#
# COMPACT_ATOMS: atom_id res chain seq x y z
N MET A 1 -41.04 13.46 -32.55
CA MET A 1 -39.59 13.36 -32.29
C MET A 1 -39.38 13.50 -30.80
N THR A 2 -39.34 12.38 -30.08
CA THR A 2 -39.02 12.32 -28.66
C THR A 2 -37.69 11.60 -28.55
N VAL A 3 -36.63 12.34 -28.23
CA VAL A 3 -35.31 11.76 -27.95
C VAL A 3 -35.19 11.62 -26.45
N GLU A 4 -35.46 10.40 -25.97
CA GLU A 4 -35.23 10.01 -24.58
C GLU A 4 -33.73 9.86 -24.38
N THR A 5 -33.14 10.80 -23.62
CA THR A 5 -31.75 10.73 -23.19
C THR A 5 -31.60 9.59 -22.19
N LEU A 6 -31.08 8.46 -22.66
CA LEU A 6 -30.62 7.34 -21.84
C LEU A 6 -29.55 7.83 -20.85
N VAL A 7 -29.94 8.06 -19.59
CA VAL A 7 -28.97 8.27 -18.51
C VAL A 7 -28.22 6.95 -18.28
N SER A 8 -26.94 6.95 -18.66
CA SER A 8 -26.06 5.81 -18.47
C SER A 8 -25.97 5.47 -16.99
N ARG A 9 -26.15 4.18 -16.71
CA ARG A 9 -26.14 3.58 -15.38
C ARG A 9 -24.72 3.69 -14.82
N MET A 10 -24.45 4.74 -14.06
CA MET A 10 -23.22 4.87 -13.29
C MET A 10 -23.35 3.97 -12.06
N ASN A 11 -22.90 2.71 -12.18
CA ASN A 11 -22.62 1.87 -11.02
C ASN A 11 -21.45 2.52 -10.25
N GLY A 12 -21.79 3.43 -9.34
CA GLY A 12 -20.89 4.02 -8.38
C GLY A 12 -20.45 2.95 -7.39
N GLN A 13 -19.49 2.13 -7.80
CA GLN A 13 -18.73 1.28 -6.91
C GLN A 13 -18.12 2.19 -5.86
N PRO A 14 -18.31 1.97 -4.55
CA PRO A 14 -17.52 2.65 -3.54
C PRO A 14 -16.09 2.15 -3.75
N SER A 15 -15.33 2.86 -4.59
CA SER A 15 -13.88 2.80 -4.55
C SER A 15 -13.56 3.18 -3.11
N THR A 16 -13.16 2.19 -2.32
CA THR A 16 -12.57 2.39 -1.02
C THR A 16 -11.26 3.15 -1.27
N LYS A 17 -11.37 4.45 -1.58
CA LYS A 17 -10.35 5.44 -1.33
C LYS A 17 -10.23 5.46 0.18
N GLN A 18 -9.55 4.45 0.71
CA GLN A 18 -8.96 4.48 2.02
C GLN A 18 -8.08 5.72 1.97
N THR A 19 -8.63 6.84 2.46
CA THR A 19 -7.84 8.00 2.79
C THR A 19 -6.73 7.44 3.69
N PRO A 20 -5.44 7.61 3.38
CA PRO A 20 -4.40 7.05 4.22
C PRO A 20 -4.49 7.77 5.56
N THR A 21 -5.28 7.21 6.47
CA THR A 21 -5.28 7.54 7.89
C THR A 21 -3.83 7.41 8.27
N ARG A 22 -3.15 8.55 8.48
CA ARG A 22 -1.74 8.65 8.85
C ARG A 22 -1.51 7.69 10.01
N ARG A 23 -1.08 6.46 9.70
CA ARG A 23 -0.90 5.41 10.70
C ARG A 23 0.28 5.87 11.56
N LYS A 24 0.10 5.86 12.88
CA LYS A 24 1.12 6.29 13.86
C LYS A 24 2.37 5.40 13.88
N THR A 25 2.41 4.37 13.06
CA THR A 25 3.53 3.43 13.00
C THR A 25 4.64 4.04 12.15
N VAL A 26 5.84 4.16 12.69
CA VAL A 26 7.07 4.47 11.94
C VAL A 26 7.89 3.21 11.80
N LEU A 27 8.48 3.00 10.63
CA LEU A 27 9.47 1.97 10.40
C LEU A 27 10.85 2.54 10.69
N PHE A 28 11.68 1.75 11.39
CA PHE A 28 13.03 2.13 11.79
C PHE A 28 14.05 1.19 11.14
N CYS A 29 15.02 1.76 10.43
CA CYS A 29 16.13 1.01 9.87
C CYS A 29 17.23 0.81 10.92
N ARG A 30 17.62 -0.45 11.15
CA ARG A 30 18.69 -0.83 12.09
C ARG A 30 20.11 -0.61 11.55
N GLY A 31 20.27 -0.37 10.24
CA GLY A 31 21.58 -0.20 9.60
C GLY A 31 22.09 1.24 9.57
N CYS A 32 21.20 2.21 9.39
CA CYS A 32 21.57 3.64 9.29
C CYS A 32 20.64 4.56 10.09
N GLU A 33 19.81 4.01 10.97
CA GLU A 33 18.91 4.73 11.88
C GLU A 33 17.84 5.60 11.18
N TYR A 34 17.68 5.42 9.87
CA TYR A 34 16.64 6.10 9.09
C TYR A 34 15.24 5.70 9.57
N GLN A 35 14.39 6.70 9.74
CA GLN A 35 13.01 6.57 10.18
C GLN A 35 12.05 7.13 9.14
N GLY A 36 10.98 6.39 8.86
CA GLY A 36 9.98 6.82 7.90
C GLY A 36 8.60 6.21 8.16
N PRO A 37 7.53 6.83 7.64
CA PRO A 37 6.19 6.23 7.69
C PRO A 37 6.15 4.95 6.84
N PRO A 38 5.27 3.97 7.08
CA PRO A 38 5.29 2.67 6.40
C PRO A 38 4.98 2.77 4.90
N ASP A 39 4.21 3.79 4.52
CA ASP A 39 3.90 4.18 3.14
C ASP A 39 4.93 5.17 2.55
N GLY A 40 6.06 5.36 3.25
CA GLY A 40 7.16 6.21 2.85
C GLY A 40 7.98 5.63 1.69
N PRO A 41 9.15 6.21 1.40
CA PRO A 41 9.99 5.86 0.26
C PRO A 41 10.76 4.53 0.46
N TRP A 42 10.14 3.52 1.06
CA TRP A 42 10.74 2.20 1.23
C TRP A 42 10.82 1.47 -0.10
N ILE A 43 11.93 0.77 -0.32
CA ILE A 43 12.08 -0.08 -1.50
C ILE A 43 11.40 -1.41 -1.18
N ILE A 44 10.30 -1.71 -1.87
CA ILE A 44 9.53 -2.93 -1.62
C ILE A 44 9.90 -3.99 -2.66
N HIS A 45 10.51 -5.08 -2.22
CA HIS A 45 10.72 -6.27 -3.03
C HIS A 45 9.55 -7.23 -2.84
N ARG A 46 8.73 -7.31 -3.89
CA ARG A 46 7.59 -8.23 -3.99
C ARG A 46 8.09 -9.65 -4.20
N LYS A 47 7.82 -10.53 -3.23
CA LYS A 47 7.94 -11.99 -3.37
C LYS A 47 6.55 -12.61 -3.52
N PRO A 48 6.45 -13.89 -3.93
CA PRO A 48 5.16 -14.59 -4.03
C PRO A 48 4.39 -14.56 -2.70
N ASP A 49 5.06 -14.91 -1.61
CA ASP A 49 4.43 -15.08 -0.29
C ASP A 49 4.57 -13.85 0.63
N SER A 50 5.43 -12.89 0.28
CA SER A 50 5.76 -11.77 1.18
C SER A 50 6.25 -10.50 0.46
N ASP A 51 6.19 -9.39 1.19
CA ASP A 51 6.80 -8.12 0.84
C ASP A 51 7.99 -7.83 1.75
N VAL A 52 9.15 -7.63 1.13
CA VAL A 52 10.38 -7.26 1.84
C VAL A 52 10.59 -5.76 1.68
N TYR A 53 10.50 -5.03 2.79
CA TYR A 53 10.75 -3.59 2.83
C TYR A 53 12.22 -3.34 3.13
N LEU A 54 12.91 -2.63 2.22
CA LEU A 54 14.30 -2.23 2.36
C LEU A 54 14.43 -0.72 2.59
N CYS A 55 15.45 -0.34 3.33
CA CYS A 55 15.82 1.04 3.55
C CYS A 55 16.36 1.68 2.25
N PRO A 56 15.91 2.89 1.86
CA PRO A 56 16.40 3.57 0.67
C PRO A 56 17.85 4.06 0.78
N ASN A 57 18.38 4.21 2.01
CA ASN A 57 19.72 4.77 2.23
C ASN A 57 20.82 3.70 2.24
N CYS A 58 20.52 2.50 2.73
CA CYS A 58 21.53 1.46 2.95
C CYS A 58 21.09 0.06 2.48
N ASN A 59 19.92 -0.06 1.85
CA ASN A 59 19.32 -1.32 1.40
C ASN A 59 19.11 -2.39 2.48
N THR A 60 19.31 -2.07 3.76
CA THR A 60 19.08 -3.01 4.86
C THR A 60 17.59 -3.34 4.96
N THR A 61 17.28 -4.62 5.20
CA THR A 61 15.91 -5.07 5.43
C THR A 61 15.34 -4.46 6.71
N VAL A 62 14.22 -3.77 6.57
CA VAL A 62 13.54 -3.05 7.65
C VAL A 62 12.44 -3.93 8.25
N THR A 63 11.64 -4.55 7.38
CA THR A 63 10.62 -5.52 7.79
C THR A 63 10.27 -6.43 6.62
N VAL A 64 9.81 -7.63 6.94
CA VAL A 64 9.12 -8.51 6.00
C VAL A 64 7.66 -8.58 6.42
N ARG A 65 6.76 -8.51 5.45
CA ARG A 65 5.33 -8.67 5.67
C ARG A 65 4.84 -9.82 4.82
N ASP A 66 4.38 -10.88 5.45
CA ASP A 66 3.71 -11.94 4.72
C ASP A 66 2.43 -11.41 4.07
N ARG A 67 2.23 -11.81 2.82
CA ARG A 67 0.92 -11.77 2.23
C ARG A 67 0.19 -12.97 2.77
N PHE A 68 -0.65 -12.77 3.76
CA PHE A 68 -1.71 -13.72 4.03
C PHE A 68 -2.67 -13.67 2.83
N ASP A 69 -2.28 -14.29 1.72
CA ASP A 69 -3.21 -14.79 0.74
C ASP A 69 -3.78 -16.06 1.35
N ASN A 70 -5.11 -16.12 1.46
CA ASN A 70 -5.89 -17.23 1.98
C ASN A 70 -6.12 -17.25 3.51
N TRP A 71 -7.12 -16.46 3.93
CA TRP A 71 -8.07 -16.98 4.90
C TRP A 71 -9.04 -17.89 4.12
N GLU A 72 -9.10 -19.16 4.51
CA GLU A 72 -9.98 -20.21 3.97
C GLU A 72 -11.47 -19.98 4.26
#